data_AF-A0A1H2E542-F1
#
_entry.id   AF-A0A1H2E542-F1
#
_cell.length_a   1.000
_cell.length_b   1.000
_cell.length_c   1.000
_cell.angle_alpha   90.00
_cell.angle_beta   90.00
_cell.angle_gamma   90.00
#
_symmetry.space_group_name_H-M   'P 1'
#
loop_
_entity.id
_entity.type
_entity.pdbx_description
1 polymer ?
#
loop_
_entity_poly.entity_id
_entity_poly.type
_entity_poly.pdbx_seq_one_letter_code
_entity_poly.pdbx_strand_id
1 'polypeptide(L)'
;MRRLKANGLVFVSIAIFCSGCTSYSSQPTIHEPAEPETQEIISSFSYAINSPWKNSRFGKGAYAATLKVVPDARDTGSSLAVPTLPALEIKISEFSSGGACGQDYLTGLSLGLIPSWCTRTNLFKYDFILNKDQRFCRQKTYTINSTSFSHLTLIPFALFNTDNQPFKLYQAALKDFLRIGQCAR
;
A
#
# COMPACT_ATOMS: atom_id res chain seq x y z
N MET A 1 -54.17 42.69 3.75
CA MET A 1 -54.27 41.60 2.74
C MET A 1 -53.07 41.73 1.81
N ARG A 2 -51.97 40.98 2.03
CA ARG A 2 -51.62 39.67 1.45
C ARG A 2 -51.39 39.70 -0.08
N ARG A 3 -50.12 39.82 -0.50
CA ARG A 3 -49.33 38.83 -1.28
C ARG A 3 -48.34 39.53 -2.23
N LEU A 4 -47.07 39.62 -1.84
CA LEU A 4 -45.96 39.63 -2.81
C LEU A 4 -45.67 38.17 -3.18
N LYS A 5 -45.88 37.80 -4.44
CA LYS A 5 -45.42 36.53 -5.01
C LYS A 5 -43.94 36.68 -5.39
N ALA A 6 -43.04 36.14 -4.58
CA ALA A 6 -41.68 35.85 -5.02
C ALA A 6 -41.60 34.34 -5.31
N ASN A 7 -41.66 33.98 -6.60
CA ASN A 7 -41.27 32.65 -7.07
C ASN A 7 -39.74 32.58 -7.00
N GLY A 8 -39.21 32.27 -5.83
CA GLY A 8 -37.80 31.90 -5.65
C GLY A 8 -37.64 30.43 -6.00
N LEU A 9 -37.28 30.12 -7.24
CA LEU A 9 -36.76 28.80 -7.59
C LEU A 9 -35.33 28.72 -7.06
N VAL A 10 -35.19 28.31 -5.80
CA VAL A 10 -33.90 28.02 -5.19
C VAL A 10 -33.39 26.73 -5.82
N PHE A 11 -32.49 26.84 -6.79
CA PHE A 11 -31.67 25.72 -7.26
C PHE A 11 -30.73 25.32 -6.13
N VAL A 12 -31.18 24.38 -5.28
CA VAL A 12 -30.29 23.70 -4.33
C VAL A 12 -29.40 22.77 -5.17
N SER A 13 -28.19 23.26 -5.48
CA SER A 13 -27.14 22.40 -6.04
C SER A 13 -26.69 21.46 -4.94
N ILE A 14 -27.29 20.28 -4.86
CA ILE A 14 -26.80 19.20 -4.00
C ILE A 14 -25.50 18.71 -4.64
N ALA A 15 -24.36 19.14 -4.10
CA ALA A 15 -23.09 18.50 -4.41
C ALA A 15 -23.19 17.04 -3.94
N ILE A 16 -23.33 16.11 -4.89
CA ILE A 16 -23.27 14.68 -4.61
C ILE A 16 -21.81 14.38 -4.23
N PHE A 17 -21.54 14.28 -2.93
CA PHE A 17 -20.28 13.75 -2.44
C PHE A 17 -20.30 12.24 -2.66
N CYS A 18 -19.70 11.77 -3.74
CA CYS A 18 -19.40 10.36 -3.92
C CYS A 18 -18.36 9.96 -2.85
N SER A 19 -18.81 9.39 -1.73
CA SER A 19 -17.92 8.85 -0.70
C SER A 19 -17.49 7.44 -1.09
N GLY A 20 -16.30 7.31 -1.68
CA GLY A 20 -15.63 6.03 -1.87
C GLY A 20 -14.64 5.79 -0.74
N CYS A 21 -14.74 4.66 -0.04
CA CYS A 21 -13.75 4.24 0.95
C CYS A 21 -12.90 3.12 0.35
N THR A 22 -11.59 3.17 0.54
CA THR A 22 -10.69 2.06 0.15
C THR A 22 -9.88 1.62 1.36
N SER A 23 -9.94 0.33 1.67
CA SER A 23 -9.10 -0.30 2.68
C SER A 23 -8.05 -1.18 2.01
N TYR A 24 -6.98 -1.46 2.75
CA TYR A 24 -5.91 -2.35 2.30
C TYR A 24 -5.66 -3.45 3.32
N SER A 25 -5.36 -4.64 2.85
CA SER A 25 -5.02 -5.80 3.67
C SER A 25 -3.76 -6.47 3.15
N SER A 26 -2.97 -7.06 4.05
CA SER A 26 -1.77 -7.82 3.70
C SER A 26 -1.98 -9.31 3.90
N GLN A 27 -1.33 -10.11 3.07
CA GLN A 27 -1.19 -11.55 3.26
C GLN A 27 0.30 -11.92 3.17
N PRO A 28 0.91 -12.52 4.22
CA PRO A 28 0.32 -12.77 5.53
C PRO A 28 -0.02 -11.46 6.27
N THR A 29 -0.86 -11.55 7.29
CA THR A 29 -1.22 -10.40 8.13
C THR A 29 0.04 -9.84 8.79
N ILE A 30 0.29 -8.54 8.61
CA ILE A 30 1.39 -7.85 9.28
C ILE A 30 0.89 -7.49 10.68
N HIS A 31 1.47 -8.10 11.70
CA HIS A 31 1.17 -7.75 13.07
C HIS A 31 2.06 -6.59 13.50
N GLU A 32 1.45 -5.48 13.88
CA GLU A 32 2.17 -4.37 14.50
C GLU A 32 2.61 -4.82 15.90
N PRO A 33 3.92 -4.85 16.21
CA PRO A 33 4.38 -5.31 17.51
C PRO A 33 4.05 -4.31 18.61
N ALA A 34 3.74 -4.82 19.80
CA ALA A 34 3.44 -4.02 20.99
C ALA A 34 4.69 -3.30 21.56
N GLU A 35 5.90 -3.74 21.22
CA GLU A 35 7.16 -3.15 21.69
C GLU A 35 8.21 -3.05 20.58
N PRO A 36 9.18 -2.11 20.69
CA PRO A 36 10.30 -2.00 19.76
C PRO A 36 11.24 -3.21 19.94
N GLU A 37 10.94 -4.29 19.22
CA GLU A 37 11.84 -5.43 19.11
C GLU A 37 13.11 -5.03 18.36
N THR A 38 14.25 -5.55 18.82
CA THR A 38 15.57 -5.30 18.25
C THR A 38 15.57 -5.69 16.76
N GLN A 39 15.99 -4.78 15.88
CA GLN A 39 16.07 -5.01 14.44
C GLN A 39 17.43 -5.56 14.02
N GLU A 40 17.45 -6.39 12.99
CA GLU A 40 18.70 -6.90 12.43
C GLU A 40 19.53 -5.77 11.83
N ILE A 41 20.84 -5.81 12.09
CA ILE A 41 21.79 -4.86 11.54
C ILE A 41 22.09 -5.28 10.10
N ILE A 42 21.64 -4.48 9.14
CA ILE A 42 21.84 -4.72 7.71
C ILE A 42 23.00 -3.86 7.22
N SER A 43 24.03 -4.49 6.65
CA SER A 43 25.21 -3.79 6.12
C SER A 43 25.05 -3.33 4.67
N SER A 44 24.22 -4.03 3.90
CA SER A 44 23.96 -3.74 2.49
C SER A 44 22.59 -4.22 2.06
N PHE A 45 21.99 -3.53 1.10
CA PHE A 45 20.74 -3.99 0.47
C PHE A 45 20.78 -3.83 -1.04
N SER A 46 19.95 -4.59 -1.74
CA SER A 46 19.59 -4.34 -3.13
C SER A 46 18.12 -4.02 -3.22
N TYR A 47 17.78 -3.09 -4.11
CA TYR A 47 16.40 -2.66 -4.32
C TYR A 47 16.03 -2.77 -5.79
N ALA A 48 14.99 -3.54 -6.09
CA ALA A 48 14.43 -3.67 -7.41
C ALA A 48 12.93 -3.42 -7.36
N ILE A 49 12.43 -2.66 -8.34
CA ILE A 49 11.01 -2.45 -8.52
C ILE A 49 10.58 -2.85 -9.93
N ASN A 50 9.60 -3.75 -10.00
CA ASN A 50 8.88 -4.09 -11.21
C ASN A 50 7.53 -3.38 -11.18
N SER A 51 7.40 -2.29 -11.93
CA SER A 51 6.18 -1.49 -11.97
C SER A 51 5.81 -1.18 -13.43
N PRO A 52 4.52 -1.25 -13.80
CA PRO A 52 4.06 -0.78 -15.11
C PRO A 52 4.22 0.74 -15.24
N TRP A 53 4.41 1.47 -14.13
CA TRP A 53 4.60 2.91 -14.13
C TRP A 53 6.07 3.26 -13.99
N LYS A 54 6.65 3.82 -15.06
CA LYS A 54 8.01 4.39 -15.02
C LYS A 54 8.07 5.46 -13.91
N ASN A 55 9.09 5.37 -13.05
CA ASN A 55 9.28 6.29 -11.92
C ASN A 55 8.11 6.33 -10.93
N SER A 56 7.46 5.19 -10.66
CA SER A 56 6.36 5.07 -9.69
C SER A 56 6.61 5.86 -8.40
N ARG A 57 5.61 6.66 -7.99
CA ARG A 57 5.62 7.41 -6.73
C ARG A 57 5.77 6.46 -5.54
N PHE A 58 5.10 5.32 -5.58
CA PHE A 58 5.20 4.32 -4.52
C PHE A 58 6.63 3.79 -4.45
N GLY A 59 7.22 3.40 -5.58
CA GLY A 59 8.61 2.96 -5.63
C GLY A 59 9.63 3.94 -5.06
N LYS A 60 9.50 5.24 -5.36
CA LYS A 60 10.37 6.28 -4.76
C LYS A 60 10.15 6.41 -3.26
N GLY A 61 8.90 6.38 -2.84
CA GLY A 61 8.53 6.40 -1.43
C GLY A 61 9.12 5.22 -0.68
N ALA A 62 8.87 3.99 -1.18
CA ALA A 62 9.31 2.74 -0.60
C ALA A 62 10.84 2.70 -0.42
N TYR A 63 11.59 3.10 -1.44
CA TYR A 63 13.05 3.26 -1.33
C TYR A 63 13.46 4.22 -0.20
N ALA A 64 12.82 5.39 -0.11
CA ALA A 64 13.07 6.33 0.98
C ALA A 64 12.66 5.78 2.37
N ALA A 65 11.64 4.92 2.45
CA ALA A 65 11.33 4.19 3.68
C ALA A 65 12.41 3.16 4.01
N THR A 66 12.92 2.43 3.03
CA THR A 66 14.02 1.47 3.22
C THR A 66 15.20 2.16 3.89
N LEU A 67 15.66 3.29 3.33
CA LEU A 67 16.77 4.07 3.89
C LEU A 67 16.51 4.56 5.32
N LYS A 68 15.25 4.76 5.72
CA LYS A 68 14.90 5.13 7.11
C LYS A 68 14.91 3.94 8.06
N VAL A 69 14.62 2.74 7.56
CA VAL A 69 14.61 1.51 8.37
C VAL A 69 16.02 0.92 8.49
N VAL A 70 16.84 1.04 7.45
CA VAL A 70 18.24 0.56 7.43
C VAL A 70 19.20 1.69 7.05
N PRO A 71 19.37 2.72 7.91
CA PRO A 71 20.10 3.94 7.56
C PRO A 71 21.60 3.72 7.28
N ASP A 72 22.21 2.72 7.90
CA ASP A 72 23.65 2.45 7.77
C ASP A 72 23.97 1.47 6.61
N ALA A 73 22.94 0.93 5.94
CA ALA A 73 23.11 -0.05 4.88
C ALA A 73 23.48 0.61 3.54
N ARG A 74 24.44 0.02 2.81
CA ARG A 74 24.81 0.46 1.45
C ARG A 74 23.91 -0.18 0.39
N ASP A 75 23.36 0.63 -0.52
CA ASP A 75 22.68 0.10 -1.70
C ASP A 75 23.71 -0.46 -2.71
N THR A 76 23.63 -1.74 -3.01
CA THR A 76 24.51 -2.43 -3.97
C THR A 76 23.84 -2.71 -5.31
N GLY A 77 22.53 -2.45 -5.45
CA GLY A 77 21.76 -2.76 -6.66
C GLY A 77 22.18 -1.99 -7.91
N SER A 78 22.89 -0.87 -7.74
CA SER A 78 23.40 -0.03 -8.84
C SER A 78 24.91 -0.20 -9.11
N SER A 79 25.61 -1.04 -8.35
CA SER A 79 27.06 -1.15 -8.43
C SER A 79 27.51 -2.10 -9.55
N LEU A 80 28.42 -1.63 -10.41
CA LEU A 80 29.09 -2.44 -11.45
C LEU A 80 30.21 -3.32 -10.89
N ALA A 81 30.47 -3.26 -9.58
CA ALA A 81 31.46 -4.11 -8.93
C ALA A 81 30.97 -5.56 -8.80
N VAL A 82 31.92 -6.50 -8.65
CA VAL A 82 31.69 -7.95 -8.48
C VAL A 82 30.44 -8.22 -7.62
N PRO A 83 29.53 -9.12 -8.04
CA PRO A 83 28.25 -9.34 -7.36
C PRO A 83 28.48 -10.02 -6.01
N THR A 84 28.76 -9.23 -4.99
CA THR A 84 28.59 -9.64 -3.60
C THR A 84 27.10 -9.71 -3.31
N LEU A 85 26.65 -10.89 -2.89
CA LEU A 85 25.28 -11.12 -2.44
C LEU A 85 24.93 -10.10 -1.33
N PRO A 86 23.92 -9.22 -1.53
CA PRO A 86 23.57 -8.20 -0.54
C PRO A 86 22.99 -8.85 0.71
N ALA A 87 23.17 -8.21 1.87
CA ALA A 87 22.61 -8.70 3.12
C ALA A 87 21.07 -8.71 3.09
N LEU A 88 20.45 -7.76 2.39
CA LEU A 88 19.00 -7.68 2.19
C LEU A 88 18.65 -7.46 0.71
N GLU A 89 17.88 -8.34 0.10
CA GLU A 89 17.26 -8.07 -1.21
C GLU A 89 15.81 -7.66 -1.02
N ILE A 90 15.44 -6.56 -1.67
CA ILE A 90 14.08 -6.03 -1.68
C ILE A 90 13.60 -6.00 -3.13
N LYS A 91 12.56 -6.79 -3.41
CA LYS A 91 11.90 -6.81 -4.71
C LYS A 91 10.45 -6.40 -4.54
N ILE A 92 10.08 -5.27 -5.14
CA ILE A 92 8.72 -4.76 -5.11
C ILE A 92 8.11 -4.99 -6.48
N SER A 93 6.94 -5.61 -6.54
CA SER A 93 6.12 -5.66 -7.75
C SER A 93 4.86 -4.84 -7.53
N GLU A 94 4.61 -3.92 -8.45
CA GLU A 94 3.37 -3.16 -8.51
C GLU A 94 2.55 -3.69 -9.68
N PHE A 95 1.27 -3.97 -9.45
CA PHE A 95 0.40 -4.49 -10.50
C PHE A 95 -0.62 -3.43 -10.89
N SER A 96 -0.81 -3.25 -12.20
CA SER A 96 -1.89 -2.41 -12.71
C SER A 96 -3.22 -3.08 -12.39
N SER A 97 -3.98 -2.48 -11.48
CA SER A 97 -5.39 -2.79 -11.32
C SER A 97 -6.17 -2.03 -12.38
N GLY A 98 -6.05 -2.47 -13.62
CA GLY A 98 -6.47 -1.79 -14.84
C GLY A 98 -7.97 -1.59 -15.06
N GLY A 99 -8.76 -1.26 -14.03
CA GLY A 99 -10.16 -0.89 -14.22
C GLY A 99 -11.00 -0.73 -12.95
N ALA A 100 -12.12 -0.03 -13.13
CA ALA A 100 -13.25 -0.10 -12.21
C ALA A 100 -13.84 -1.51 -12.26
N CYS A 101 -14.31 -2.01 -11.13
CA CYS A 101 -14.95 -3.31 -11.09
C CYS A 101 -16.32 -3.21 -11.77
N GLY A 102 -16.84 -4.31 -12.33
CA GLY A 102 -18.16 -4.30 -13.00
C GLY A 102 -19.25 -3.64 -12.15
N GLN A 103 -19.21 -3.87 -10.83
CA GLN A 103 -20.12 -3.27 -9.87
C GLN A 103 -19.93 -1.76 -9.71
N ASP A 104 -18.68 -1.26 -9.78
CA ASP A 104 -18.40 0.19 -9.69
C ASP A 104 -19.05 0.95 -10.87
N TYR A 105 -19.16 0.32 -12.04
CA TYR A 105 -19.89 0.90 -13.17
C TYR A 105 -21.39 0.99 -12.88
N LEU A 106 -21.99 -0.03 -12.28
CA LEU A 106 -23.41 0.00 -11.89
C LEU A 106 -23.65 1.04 -10.79
N THR A 107 -22.73 1.17 -9.84
CA THR A 107 -22.73 2.25 -8.84
C THR A 107 -22.68 3.60 -9.55
N GLY A 108 -21.76 3.81 -10.49
CA GLY A 108 -21.67 5.05 -11.26
C GLY A 108 -22.95 5.38 -12.05
N LEU A 109 -23.49 4.39 -12.77
CA LEU A 109 -24.71 4.54 -13.58
C LEU A 109 -25.98 4.75 -12.73
N SER A 110 -26.03 4.17 -11.54
CA SER A 110 -27.13 4.35 -10.59
C SER A 110 -26.97 5.60 -9.73
N LEU A 111 -25.98 6.46 -10.01
CA LEU A 111 -25.62 7.60 -9.19
C LEU A 111 -25.45 7.20 -7.72
N GLY A 112 -24.79 6.07 -7.45
CA GLY A 112 -24.49 5.57 -6.12
C GLY A 112 -25.68 5.00 -5.32
N LEU A 113 -26.84 4.77 -5.97
CA LEU A 113 -27.97 4.07 -5.36
C LEU A 113 -27.69 2.57 -5.17
N ILE A 114 -26.97 1.96 -6.11
CA ILE A 114 -26.51 0.58 -6.00
C ILE A 114 -25.09 0.65 -5.43
N PRO A 115 -24.83 0.13 -4.22
CA PRO A 115 -23.48 0.12 -3.68
C PRO A 115 -22.61 -0.91 -4.42
N SER A 116 -21.30 -0.67 -4.46
CA SER A 116 -20.31 -1.66 -4.91
C SER A 116 -19.31 -2.00 -3.83
N TRP A 117 -18.89 -3.26 -3.83
CA TRP A 117 -17.76 -3.77 -3.07
C TRP A 117 -16.79 -4.42 -4.04
N CYS A 118 -15.55 -3.95 -4.11
CA CYS A 118 -14.57 -4.59 -4.98
C CYS A 118 -13.25 -4.81 -4.28
N THR A 119 -12.83 -6.07 -4.25
CA THR A 119 -11.48 -6.45 -3.81
C THR A 119 -10.58 -6.66 -5.01
N ARG A 120 -9.57 -5.80 -5.14
CA ARG A 120 -8.44 -5.93 -6.05
C ARG A 120 -7.34 -6.69 -5.34
N THR A 121 -7.04 -7.90 -5.80
CA THR A 121 -5.99 -8.73 -5.23
C THR A 121 -4.62 -8.41 -5.84
N ASN A 122 -3.55 -8.64 -5.06
CA ASN A 122 -2.16 -8.52 -5.49
C ASN A 122 -1.81 -7.16 -6.10
N LEU A 123 -2.31 -6.06 -5.51
CA LEU A 123 -2.03 -4.71 -6.01
C LEU A 123 -0.55 -4.34 -5.81
N PHE A 124 0.02 -4.79 -4.70
CA PHE A 124 1.47 -4.80 -4.47
C PHE A 124 1.94 -6.18 -4.01
N LYS A 125 3.18 -6.52 -4.34
CA LYS A 125 3.90 -7.66 -3.78
C LYS A 125 5.27 -7.20 -3.30
N TYR A 126 5.61 -7.53 -2.06
CA TYR A 126 6.90 -7.25 -1.46
C TYR A 126 7.60 -8.57 -1.18
N ASP A 127 8.68 -8.83 -1.89
CA ASP A 127 9.54 -9.98 -1.66
C ASP A 127 10.82 -9.49 -0.97
N PHE A 128 11.03 -9.97 0.26
CA PHE A 128 12.22 -9.70 1.04
C PHE A 128 13.04 -10.97 1.17
N ILE A 129 14.33 -10.89 0.88
CA ILE A 129 15.28 -11.99 1.08
C ILE A 129 16.40 -11.45 1.95
N LEU A 130 16.74 -12.19 3.00
CA LEU A 130 17.83 -11.86 3.87
C LEU A 130 18.93 -12.90 3.69
N ASN A 131 20.13 -12.40 3.44
CA ASN A 131 21.34 -13.19 3.35
C ASN A 131 22.28 -12.84 4.49
N LYS A 132 22.84 -13.85 5.14
CA LYS A 132 23.82 -13.70 6.22
C LYS A 132 25.08 -14.47 5.84
N ASP A 133 26.24 -13.84 5.99
CA ASP A 133 27.53 -14.45 5.64
C ASP A 133 27.56 -15.03 4.21
N GLN A 134 26.96 -14.30 3.26
CA GLN A 134 26.78 -14.68 1.85
C GLN A 134 25.96 -15.96 1.61
N ARG A 135 25.15 -16.37 2.59
CA ARG A 135 24.21 -17.49 2.45
C ARG A 135 22.78 -17.00 2.64
N PHE A 136 21.87 -17.65 1.93
CA PHE A 136 20.44 -17.47 2.15
C PHE A 136 20.10 -17.78 3.62
N CYS A 137 19.48 -16.83 4.32
CA CYS A 137 18.91 -17.09 5.63
C CYS A 137 17.40 -17.34 5.53
N ARG A 138 16.65 -16.35 5.02
CA ARG A 138 15.19 -16.39 4.98
C ARG A 138 14.65 -15.54 3.85
N GLN A 139 13.44 -15.86 3.43
CA GLN A 139 12.65 -15.01 2.56
C GLN A 139 11.22 -14.91 3.07
N LYS A 140 10.60 -13.76 2.84
CA LYS A 140 9.18 -13.55 3.12
C LYS A 140 8.56 -12.69 2.03
N THR A 141 7.39 -13.13 1.60
CA THR A 141 6.58 -12.44 0.60
C THR A 141 5.33 -11.89 1.28
N TYR A 142 5.01 -10.63 0.99
CA TYR A 142 3.76 -10.00 1.38
C TYR A 142 3.00 -9.57 0.13
N THR A 143 1.74 -9.93 0.03
CA THR A 143 0.84 -9.43 -1.00
C THR A 143 -0.15 -8.45 -0.37
N ILE A 144 -0.36 -7.32 -1.03
CA ILE A 144 -1.28 -6.27 -0.58
C ILE A 144 -2.50 -6.26 -1.49
N ASN A 145 -3.66 -6.46 -0.87
CA ASN A 145 -4.96 -6.36 -1.52
C ASN A 145 -5.60 -5.02 -1.17
N SER A 146 -6.48 -4.54 -2.03
CA SER A 146 -7.25 -3.33 -1.82
C SER A 146 -8.73 -3.63 -1.96
N THR A 147 -9.54 -3.26 -0.97
CA THR A 147 -11.00 -3.39 -1.03
C THR A 147 -11.60 -2.00 -1.06
N SER A 148 -12.28 -1.67 -2.17
CA SER A 148 -12.99 -0.41 -2.34
C SER A 148 -14.49 -0.62 -2.14
N PHE A 149 -15.12 0.36 -1.49
CA PHE A 149 -16.56 0.45 -1.31
C PHE A 149 -17.05 1.80 -1.83
N SER A 150 -18.09 1.81 -2.66
CA SER A 150 -18.65 3.04 -3.24
C SER A 150 -20.16 3.07 -3.12
N HIS A 151 -20.71 4.19 -2.61
CA HIS A 151 -22.14 4.41 -2.35
C HIS A 151 -22.43 5.91 -2.15
N LEU A 152 -23.71 6.31 -2.27
CA LEU A 152 -24.15 7.71 -2.13
C LEU A 152 -24.47 8.13 -0.69
N THR A 153 -24.70 7.19 0.23
CA THR A 153 -25.07 7.51 1.62
C THR A 153 -23.84 7.63 2.51
N LEU A 154 -23.68 8.74 3.22
CA LEU A 154 -22.62 8.89 4.22
C LEU A 154 -22.86 7.85 5.34
N ILE A 155 -22.23 6.67 5.24
CA ILE A 155 -22.31 5.66 6.29
C ILE A 155 -21.49 6.22 7.45
N PRO A 156 -22.10 6.48 8.64
CA PRO A 156 -21.41 7.09 9.77
C PRO A 156 -20.38 6.17 10.43
N PHE A 157 -20.24 4.94 9.93
CA PHE A 157 -19.33 3.94 10.46
C PHE A 157 -18.14 3.83 9.51
N ALA A 158 -17.09 4.53 9.91
CA ALA A 158 -15.73 4.49 9.37
C ALA A 158 -15.43 5.39 8.16
N LEU A 159 -15.05 6.62 8.52
CA LEU A 159 -14.02 7.39 7.83
C LEU A 159 -12.74 6.55 7.74
N PHE A 160 -12.66 5.64 6.77
CA PHE A 160 -11.44 4.87 6.53
C PHE A 160 -10.43 5.79 5.82
N ASN A 161 -9.43 6.21 6.59
CA ASN A 161 -8.39 7.15 6.20
C ASN A 161 -7.49 6.53 5.11
N THR A 162 -7.59 7.04 3.88
CA THR A 162 -6.89 6.51 2.69
C THR A 162 -5.43 6.97 2.57
N ASP A 163 -4.99 7.92 3.39
CA ASP A 163 -3.72 8.59 3.15
C ASP A 163 -2.52 7.70 3.51
N ASN A 164 -1.82 7.28 2.44
CA ASN A 164 -0.55 6.53 2.44
C ASN A 164 -0.59 5.12 3.05
N GLN A 165 -1.75 4.46 3.12
CA GLN A 165 -1.87 3.13 3.72
C GLN A 165 -0.97 2.06 3.05
N PRO A 166 -0.82 1.98 1.72
CA PRO A 166 0.13 1.04 1.09
C PRO A 166 1.57 1.24 1.55
N PHE A 167 1.98 2.49 1.74
CA PHE A 167 3.31 2.86 2.19
C PHE A 167 3.55 2.47 3.65
N LYS A 168 2.54 2.70 4.51
CA LYS A 168 2.57 2.22 5.91
C LYS A 168 2.68 0.70 5.97
N LEU A 169 1.92 -0.02 5.14
CA LEU A 169 1.99 -1.48 5.05
C LEU A 169 3.36 -1.97 4.58
N TYR A 170 3.97 -1.30 3.59
CA TYR A 170 5.34 -1.61 3.18
C TYR A 170 6.33 -1.44 4.33
N GLN A 171 6.29 -0.29 5.02
CA GLN A 171 7.19 -0.02 6.13
C GLN A 171 6.99 -1.02 7.28
N ALA A 172 5.75 -1.37 7.59
CA ALA A 172 5.42 -2.37 8.59
C ALA A 172 5.90 -3.76 8.17
N ALA A 173 5.74 -4.16 6.91
CA ALA A 173 6.23 -5.44 6.38
C ALA A 173 7.76 -5.54 6.44
N LEU A 174 8.47 -4.47 6.08
CA LEU A 174 9.93 -4.43 6.15
C LEU A 174 10.42 -4.54 7.61
N LYS A 175 9.81 -3.80 8.53
CA LYS A 175 10.13 -3.90 9.97
C LYS A 175 9.81 -5.27 10.54
N ASP A 176 8.67 -5.85 10.17
CA ASP A 176 8.27 -7.20 10.57
C ASP A 176 9.26 -8.25 10.08
N PHE A 177 9.72 -8.11 8.82
CA PHE A 177 10.73 -8.98 8.26
C PHE A 177 12.08 -8.84 8.97
N LEU A 178 12.53 -7.62 9.30
CA LEU A 178 13.85 -7.38 9.89
C LEU A 178 13.96 -7.65 11.39
N ARG A 179 12.94 -8.26 12.02
CA ARG A 179 13.02 -8.64 13.44
C ARG A 179 14.15 -9.66 13.69
N ILE A 180 14.88 -9.48 14.79
CA ILE A 180 15.99 -10.35 15.23
C ILE A 180 15.50 -11.77 15.55
N GLY A 181 16.39 -12.74 15.35
CA GLY A 181 16.24 -14.08 15.93
C GLY A 181 15.67 -15.14 15.00
N GLN A 182 15.38 -14.80 13.73
CA GLN A 182 14.83 -15.75 12.76
C GLN A 182 15.90 -16.41 11.87
N CYS A 183 17.17 -15.99 12.00
CA CYS A 183 18.35 -16.68 11.46
C CYS A 183 19.04 -17.47 12.58
N ALA A 184 18.41 -18.53 13.09
CA ALA A 184 18.97 -19.37 14.15
C ALA A 184 19.50 -20.70 13.57
N ARG A 185 20.85 -20.76 13.52
CA ARG A 185 21.76 -21.89 13.25
C ARG A 185 21.59 -22.68 11.95
#